data_AF-E3HVY5-F1
#
_entry.id   AF-E3HVY5-F1
#
_cell.length_a   1.000
_cell.length_b   1.000
_cell.length_c   1.000
_cell.angle_alpha   90.00
_cell.angle_beta   90.00
_cell.angle_gamma   90.00
#
_symmetry.space_group_name_H-M   'P 1'
#
loop_
_entity.id
_entity.type
_entity.pdbx_description
1 polymer ?
#
loop_
_entity_poly.entity_id
_entity_poly.type
_entity_poly.pdbx_seq_one_letter_code
_entity_poly.pdbx_strand_id
1 'polypeptide(L)'
;MTARHATLIALAVTAWVHPAQAAPPDACATITVREGDPVPADACAVNIVPRDPGPGGMLSAEPDWLPVDPQAMPGVFYDSASIKVVSERPAVMAVNVAWFYAQPKISAANGQPYRSVTQPVTMNCTAGTYTASQVVHHAGENATGPIVESLPPPTIRNAPIAQDPVQRKLREMVCPANGKGARK
;
A
#
# COMPACT_ATOMS: atom_id res chain seq x y z
N MET A 1 -42.93 -28.53 -69.34
CA MET A 1 -44.31 -28.48 -68.82
C MET A 1 -44.20 -28.16 -67.33
N THR A 2 -44.35 -26.88 -66.94
CA THR A 2 -45.56 -26.29 -66.28
C THR A 2 -45.89 -27.01 -64.96
N ALA A 3 -45.95 -26.35 -63.79
CA ALA A 3 -46.81 -25.20 -63.54
C ALA A 3 -46.34 -24.31 -62.37
N ARG A 4 -46.74 -23.04 -62.49
CA ARG A 4 -46.68 -21.94 -61.52
C ARG A 4 -47.62 -22.19 -60.35
N HIS A 5 -47.23 -21.86 -59.12
CA HIS A 5 -48.17 -21.51 -58.05
C HIS A 5 -47.67 -20.28 -57.29
N ALA A 6 -48.64 -19.44 -56.92
CA ALA A 6 -48.51 -18.03 -56.60
C ALA A 6 -48.70 -17.78 -55.10
N THR A 7 -48.01 -16.73 -54.63
CA THR A 7 -48.37 -15.76 -53.58
C THR A 7 -48.92 -16.24 -52.23
N LEU A 8 -48.27 -15.81 -51.14
CA LEU A 8 -48.81 -14.83 -50.17
C LEU A 8 -47.79 -14.57 -49.05
N ILE A 9 -47.17 -13.39 -49.07
CA ILE A 9 -46.37 -12.86 -47.96
C ILE A 9 -47.35 -12.21 -46.98
N ALA A 10 -47.52 -12.81 -45.81
CA ALA A 10 -48.23 -12.19 -44.70
C ALA A 10 -47.27 -11.31 -43.90
N LEU A 11 -47.37 -10.00 -44.08
CA LEU A 11 -46.75 -9.00 -43.21
C LEU A 11 -47.57 -8.90 -41.92
N ALA A 12 -47.10 -9.54 -40.85
CA ALA A 12 -47.59 -9.28 -39.50
C ALA A 12 -46.77 -8.14 -38.89
N VAL A 13 -47.29 -6.91 -38.98
CA VAL A 13 -46.83 -5.79 -38.17
C VAL A 13 -47.59 -5.86 -36.86
N THR A 14 -47.00 -6.47 -35.84
CA THR A 14 -47.42 -6.26 -34.45
C THR A 14 -46.37 -5.38 -33.78
N ALA A 15 -46.79 -4.15 -33.51
CA ALA A 15 -46.00 -3.14 -32.83
C ALA A 15 -45.50 -3.68 -31.49
N TRP A 16 -44.18 -3.77 -31.34
CA TRP A 16 -43.57 -3.95 -30.03
C TRP A 16 -43.76 -2.63 -29.29
N VAL A 17 -44.71 -2.64 -28.35
CA VAL A 17 -44.86 -1.57 -27.37
C VAL A 17 -43.60 -1.64 -26.51
N HIS A 18 -42.69 -0.70 -26.73
CA HIS A 18 -41.56 -0.51 -25.83
C HIS A 18 -42.16 -0.15 -24.46
N PRO A 19 -41.84 -0.87 -23.37
CA PRO A 19 -42.09 -0.31 -22.06
C PRO A 19 -41.30 1.00 -22.02
N ALA A 20 -41.99 2.10 -21.74
CA ALA A 20 -41.34 3.37 -21.43
C ALA A 20 -40.27 3.07 -20.39
N GLN A 21 -39.01 3.29 -20.74
CA GLN A 21 -37.92 3.19 -19.78
C GLN A 21 -38.27 4.14 -18.64
N ALA A 22 -38.58 3.57 -17.48
CA ALA A 22 -38.58 4.34 -16.25
C ALA A 22 -37.19 4.98 -16.16
N ALA A 23 -37.15 6.30 -15.96
CA ALA A 23 -35.92 7.00 -15.71
C ALA A 23 -35.15 6.26 -14.59
N PRO A 24 -33.84 6.06 -14.72
CA PRO A 24 -33.07 5.42 -13.66
C PRO A 24 -33.27 6.22 -12.37
N PRO A 25 -33.44 5.56 -11.21
CA PRO A 25 -33.44 6.27 -9.94
C PRO A 25 -32.12 7.04 -9.84
N ASP A 26 -32.18 8.30 -9.42
CA ASP A 26 -31.06 9.22 -9.26
C ASP A 26 -29.74 8.48 -9.00
N ALA A 27 -28.86 8.50 -10.01
CA ALA A 27 -27.58 7.84 -9.94
C ALA A 27 -26.77 8.50 -8.83
N CYS A 28 -26.76 7.85 -7.66
CA CYS A 28 -26.12 8.44 -6.51
C CYS A 28 -24.60 8.53 -6.74
N ALA A 29 -24.09 9.76 -6.74
CA ALA A 29 -22.71 10.03 -7.08
C ALA A 29 -21.77 9.44 -6.01
N THR A 30 -20.77 8.67 -6.45
CA THR A 30 -19.64 8.34 -5.60
C THR A 30 -18.73 9.56 -5.53
N ILE A 31 -18.52 10.11 -4.33
CA ILE A 31 -17.72 11.33 -4.14
C ILE A 31 -16.38 10.94 -3.56
N THR A 32 -15.32 11.53 -4.11
CA THR A 32 -13.98 11.42 -3.54
C THR A 32 -13.69 12.66 -2.70
N VAL A 33 -13.38 12.48 -1.42
CA VAL A 33 -13.03 13.55 -0.46
C VAL A 33 -11.64 13.32 0.08
N ARG A 34 -10.93 14.38 0.47
CA ARG A 34 -9.65 14.21 1.16
C ARG A 34 -9.88 13.93 2.64
N GLU A 35 -8.92 13.25 3.24
CA GLU A 35 -8.91 13.00 4.68
C GLU A 35 -9.04 14.32 5.48
N GLY A 36 -10.13 14.41 6.24
CA GLY A 36 -10.48 15.59 7.05
C GLY A 36 -11.47 16.56 6.40
N ASP A 37 -11.84 16.39 5.13
CA ASP A 37 -12.87 17.20 4.48
C ASP A 37 -14.29 16.73 4.85
N PRO A 38 -15.26 17.65 4.96
CA PRO A 38 -16.65 17.29 5.28
C PRO A 38 -17.28 16.48 4.15
N VAL A 39 -17.88 15.34 4.53
CA VAL A 39 -18.61 14.45 3.62
C VAL A 39 -20.04 14.99 3.40
N PRO A 40 -20.49 15.18 2.15
CA PRO A 40 -21.87 15.57 1.85
C PRO A 40 -22.88 14.49 2.30
N ALA A 41 -24.01 14.93 2.87
CA ALA A 41 -25.02 14.03 3.43
C ALA A 41 -25.80 13.23 2.37
N ASP A 42 -25.68 13.60 1.09
CA ASP A 42 -26.29 13.00 -0.08
C ASP A 42 -25.36 12.04 -0.85
N ALA A 43 -24.15 11.78 -0.33
CA ALA A 43 -23.21 10.83 -0.93
C ALA A 43 -23.54 9.37 -0.55
N CYS A 44 -23.83 8.51 -1.53
CA CYS A 44 -24.09 7.08 -1.26
C CYS A 44 -22.81 6.25 -1.14
N ALA A 45 -21.69 6.75 -1.65
CA ALA A 45 -20.39 6.12 -1.52
C ALA A 45 -19.29 7.18 -1.48
N VAL A 46 -18.33 6.99 -0.59
CA VAL A 46 -17.28 7.97 -0.31
C VAL A 46 -15.93 7.28 -0.43
N ASN A 47 -15.07 7.81 -1.30
CA ASN A 47 -13.67 7.40 -1.37
C ASN A 47 -12.82 8.46 -0.68
N ILE A 48 -12.08 8.07 0.37
CA ILE A 48 -11.24 9.00 1.14
C ILE A 48 -9.81 8.91 0.62
N VAL A 49 -9.32 10.00 0.05
CA VAL A 49 -7.94 10.12 -0.41
C VAL A 49 -7.08 10.72 0.72
N PRO A 50 -5.92 10.12 1.07
CA PRO A 50 -5.02 10.69 2.05
C PRO A 50 -4.65 12.13 1.72
N ARG A 51 -4.55 12.98 2.74
CA ARG A 51 -4.16 14.38 2.55
C ARG A 51 -2.71 14.42 2.06
N ASP A 52 -2.50 15.09 0.93
CA ASP A 52 -1.17 15.40 0.40
C ASP A 52 -0.35 16.13 1.48
N PRO A 53 0.80 15.59 1.93
CA PRO A 53 1.56 16.13 3.06
C PRO A 53 2.34 17.41 2.69
N GLY A 54 1.64 18.43 2.21
CA GLY A 54 2.11 19.82 2.10
C GLY A 54 3.37 20.07 1.25
N PRO A 55 3.76 21.34 1.06
CA PRO A 55 4.92 21.73 0.26
C PRO A 55 6.26 21.55 1.03
N GLY A 56 6.39 20.42 1.74
CA GLY A 56 7.69 19.83 2.11
C GLY A 56 8.15 18.77 1.10
N GLY A 57 7.45 18.64 -0.03
CA GLY A 57 7.73 17.72 -1.12
C GLY A 57 8.99 18.08 -1.91
N MET A 58 10.12 17.55 -1.47
CA MET A 58 11.24 17.05 -2.28
C MET A 58 11.85 15.96 -1.39
N LEU A 59 11.72 14.66 -1.65
CA LEU A 59 11.75 13.90 -2.88
C LEU A 59 10.86 12.67 -2.68
N SER A 60 9.96 12.33 -3.61
CA SER A 60 9.66 10.91 -3.85
C SER A 60 10.90 10.32 -4.51
N ALA A 61 12.00 10.22 -3.75
CA ALA A 61 13.12 9.41 -4.16
C ALA A 61 12.54 8.00 -4.31
N GLU A 62 12.70 7.44 -5.50
CA GLU A 62 12.40 6.03 -5.70
C GLU A 62 13.15 5.24 -4.61
N PRO A 63 12.51 4.29 -3.93
CA PRO A 63 13.14 3.58 -2.83
C PRO A 63 14.48 2.98 -3.27
N ASP A 64 15.53 3.17 -2.46
CA ASP A 64 16.84 2.57 -2.73
C ASP A 64 17.02 1.31 -1.89
N TRP A 65 16.38 0.23 -2.35
CA TRP A 65 16.35 -1.04 -1.63
C TRP A 65 17.71 -1.74 -1.65
N LEU A 66 18.36 -1.79 -0.50
CA LEU A 66 19.59 -2.53 -0.28
C LEU A 66 19.34 -3.76 0.60
N PRO A 67 19.99 -4.89 0.33
CA PRO A 67 19.81 -6.09 1.15
C PRO A 67 20.38 -5.89 2.56
N VAL A 68 19.66 -6.35 3.58
CA VAL A 68 20.15 -6.28 4.98
C VAL A 68 21.33 -7.22 5.19
N ASP A 69 21.18 -8.47 4.76
CA ASP A 69 22.25 -9.47 4.68
C ASP A 69 21.87 -10.49 3.61
N PRO A 70 22.46 -10.43 2.40
CA PRO A 70 22.10 -11.33 1.31
C PRO A 70 22.30 -12.82 1.61
N GLN A 71 23.23 -13.15 2.53
CA GLN A 71 23.59 -14.54 2.83
C GLN A 71 22.75 -15.10 3.97
N ALA A 72 22.59 -14.35 5.05
CA ALA A 72 21.87 -14.81 6.24
C ALA A 72 20.35 -14.54 6.17
N MET A 73 19.92 -13.53 5.43
CA MET A 73 18.53 -13.04 5.41
C MET A 73 18.06 -12.76 3.98
N PRO A 74 17.99 -13.81 3.13
CA PRO A 74 17.57 -13.65 1.75
C PRO A 74 16.14 -13.11 1.69
N GLY A 75 15.94 -12.07 0.87
CA GLY A 75 14.64 -11.43 0.70
C GLY A 75 14.35 -10.29 1.67
N VAL A 76 15.26 -9.93 2.58
CA VAL A 76 15.10 -8.79 3.51
C VAL A 76 15.94 -7.60 3.06
N PHE A 77 15.29 -6.44 2.93
CA PHE A 77 15.85 -5.21 2.40
C PHE A 77 15.55 -4.03 3.32
N TYR A 78 16.33 -2.97 3.20
CA TYR A 78 16.05 -1.66 3.79
C TYR A 78 16.17 -0.58 2.72
N ASP A 79 15.37 0.47 2.83
CA ASP A 79 15.43 1.61 1.91
C ASP A 79 16.47 2.60 2.44
N SER A 80 17.62 2.66 1.77
CA SER A 80 18.73 3.53 2.16
C SER A 80 18.35 5.01 2.11
N ALA A 81 17.49 5.38 1.16
CA ALA A 81 17.00 6.75 0.97
C ALA A 81 15.99 7.16 2.05
N SER A 82 15.34 6.21 2.73
CA SER A 82 14.40 6.49 3.83
C SER A 82 15.07 6.79 5.18
N ILE A 83 16.39 6.56 5.31
CA ILE A 83 17.10 6.73 6.57
C ILE A 83 17.05 8.20 6.99
N LYS A 84 16.48 8.47 8.16
CA LYS A 84 16.40 9.83 8.70
C LYS A 84 16.53 9.87 10.21
N VAL A 85 17.05 10.99 10.70
CA VAL A 85 17.09 11.30 12.13
C VAL A 85 15.69 11.72 12.58
N VAL A 86 15.15 11.05 13.59
CA VAL A 86 13.89 11.41 14.26
C VAL A 86 14.17 12.27 15.49
N SER A 87 15.22 11.95 16.24
CA SER A 87 15.71 12.74 17.37
C SER A 87 17.20 12.52 17.55
N GLU A 88 17.92 13.57 17.96
CA GLU A 88 19.35 13.46 18.28
C GLU A 88 19.61 13.11 19.75
N ARG A 89 18.68 13.45 20.64
CA ARG A 89 18.80 13.26 22.10
C ARG A 89 17.45 12.88 22.71
N PRO A 90 17.17 11.58 22.93
CA PRO A 90 18.01 10.42 22.61
C PRO A 90 18.16 10.22 21.11
N ALA A 91 19.22 9.51 20.68
CA ALA A 91 19.44 9.21 19.26
C ALA A 91 18.38 8.22 18.77
N VAL A 92 17.49 8.70 17.90
CA VAL A 92 16.39 7.93 17.31
C VAL A 92 16.44 8.10 15.81
N MET A 93 16.46 6.98 15.08
CA MET A 93 16.50 6.93 13.63
C MET A 93 15.24 6.25 13.09
N ALA A 94 14.80 6.63 11.90
CA ALA A 94 13.76 5.93 11.15
C ALA A 94 14.32 5.37 9.84
N VAL A 95 13.76 4.26 9.40
CA VAL A 95 14.08 3.58 8.14
C VAL A 95 12.87 2.74 7.71
N ASN A 96 12.71 2.49 6.42
CA ASN A 96 11.77 1.50 5.90
C ASN A 96 12.48 0.17 5.68
N VAL A 97 11.84 -0.92 6.10
CA VAL A 97 12.30 -2.30 5.88
C VAL A 97 11.31 -2.98 4.95
N ALA A 98 11.80 -3.87 4.11
CA ALA A 98 10.95 -4.65 3.23
C ALA A 98 11.31 -6.13 3.17
N TRP A 99 10.31 -6.95 2.87
CA TRP A 99 10.44 -8.37 2.55
C TRP A 99 9.93 -8.60 1.14
N PHE A 100 10.78 -9.14 0.27
CA PHE A 100 10.44 -9.49 -1.10
C PHE A 100 10.36 -11.00 -1.23
N TYR A 101 9.21 -11.50 -1.68
CA TYR A 101 8.96 -12.92 -1.78
C TYR A 101 9.11 -13.42 -3.21
N ALA A 102 9.89 -14.50 -3.37
CA ALA A 102 10.03 -15.16 -4.66
C ALA A 102 8.68 -15.66 -5.20
N GLN A 103 7.82 -16.17 -4.31
CA GLN A 103 6.46 -16.61 -4.64
C GLN A 103 5.43 -15.70 -3.96
N PRO A 104 4.30 -15.39 -4.64
CA PRO A 104 3.22 -14.64 -4.02
C PRO A 104 2.71 -15.32 -2.74
N LYS A 105 2.45 -14.53 -1.70
CA LYS A 105 1.73 -14.95 -0.50
C LYS A 105 0.28 -14.49 -0.60
N ILE A 106 -0.60 -15.12 0.17
CA ILE A 106 -2.02 -14.78 0.22
C ILE A 106 -2.31 -14.04 1.53
N SER A 107 -2.95 -12.86 1.45
CA SER A 107 -3.41 -12.15 2.65
C SER A 107 -4.51 -12.96 3.32
N ALA A 108 -4.37 -13.18 4.63
CA ALA A 108 -5.38 -13.87 5.42
C ALA A 108 -6.66 -13.03 5.60
N ALA A 109 -6.58 -11.70 5.50
CA ALA A 109 -7.71 -10.81 5.74
C ALA A 109 -8.64 -10.70 4.52
N ASN A 110 -8.09 -10.71 3.31
CA ASN A 110 -8.87 -10.46 2.08
C ASN A 110 -8.64 -11.46 0.94
N GLY A 111 -7.77 -12.46 1.13
CA GLY A 111 -7.51 -13.52 0.15
C GLY A 111 -6.74 -13.06 -1.09
N GLN A 112 -6.30 -11.79 -1.15
CA GLN A 112 -5.57 -11.26 -2.29
C GLN A 112 -4.09 -11.64 -2.25
N PRO A 113 -3.46 -11.90 -3.40
CA PRO A 113 -2.03 -12.19 -3.46
C PRO A 113 -1.19 -10.92 -3.27
N TYR A 114 -0.07 -11.03 -2.55
CA TYR A 114 0.94 -10.00 -2.39
C TYR A 114 2.34 -10.58 -2.58
N ARG A 115 3.28 -9.78 -3.10
CA ARG A 115 4.66 -10.23 -3.40
C ARG A 115 5.72 -9.48 -2.60
N SER A 116 5.35 -8.40 -1.94
CA SER A 116 6.25 -7.70 -1.03
C SER A 116 5.53 -7.08 0.16
N VAL A 117 6.29 -6.83 1.22
CA VAL A 117 5.82 -6.20 2.44
C VAL A 117 6.77 -5.09 2.82
N THR A 118 6.24 -3.94 3.23
CA THR A 118 7.06 -2.85 3.81
C THR A 118 6.63 -2.55 5.24
N GLN A 119 7.59 -2.17 6.07
CA GLN A 119 7.38 -1.73 7.44
C GLN A 119 8.23 -0.48 7.70
N PRO A 120 7.60 0.68 7.94
CA PRO A 120 8.30 1.83 8.50
C PRO A 120 8.63 1.55 9.96
N VAL A 121 9.89 1.76 10.34
CA VAL A 121 10.39 1.42 11.67
C VAL A 121 11.20 2.55 12.26
N THR A 122 11.16 2.63 13.58
CA THR A 122 11.92 3.59 14.38
C THR A 122 12.82 2.83 15.35
N MET A 123 14.10 3.18 15.37
CA MET A 123 15.10 2.62 16.26
C MET A 123 15.55 3.66 17.26
N ASN A 124 15.38 3.38 18.56
CA ASN A 124 16.06 4.13 19.60
C ASN A 124 17.48 3.57 19.74
N CYS A 125 18.43 4.23 19.08
CA CYS A 125 19.83 3.83 19.06
C CYS A 125 20.45 3.89 20.45
N THR A 126 20.03 4.85 21.29
CA THR A 126 20.47 4.95 22.69
C THR A 126 19.93 3.81 23.55
N ALA A 127 18.63 3.51 23.46
CA ALA A 127 17.99 2.51 24.32
C ALA A 127 18.06 1.08 23.79
N GLY A 128 18.47 0.87 22.53
CA GLY A 128 18.52 -0.47 21.95
C GLY A 128 17.16 -1.04 21.58
N THR A 129 16.19 -0.18 21.27
CA THR A 129 14.81 -0.62 21.00
C THR A 129 14.36 -0.35 19.57
N TYR A 130 13.42 -1.16 19.11
CA TYR A 130 12.83 -1.14 17.78
C TYR A 130 11.31 -1.04 17.86
N THR A 131 10.72 -0.21 17.02
CA THR A 131 9.26 -0.05 16.91
C THR A 131 8.86 -0.06 15.45
N ALA A 132 7.94 -0.93 15.05
CA ALA A 132 7.33 -0.89 13.73
C ALA A 132 5.99 -0.15 13.82
N SER A 133 5.74 0.80 12.91
CA SER A 133 4.52 1.62 12.95
C SER A 133 3.39 1.09 12.08
N GLN A 134 3.70 0.24 11.09
CA GLN A 134 2.73 -0.27 10.14
C GLN A 134 3.29 -1.50 9.41
N VAL A 135 2.40 -2.34 8.89
CA VAL A 135 2.77 -3.37 7.90
C VAL A 135 1.92 -3.17 6.66
N VAL A 136 2.55 -3.02 5.50
CA VAL A 136 1.86 -2.78 4.23
C VAL A 136 2.19 -3.91 3.27
N HIS A 137 1.17 -4.56 2.73
CA HIS A 137 1.28 -5.61 1.72
C HIS A 137 1.09 -5.00 0.33
N HIS A 138 2.02 -5.28 -0.58
CA HIS A 138 2.01 -4.79 -1.95
C HIS A 138 1.81 -5.93 -2.95
N ALA A 139 0.96 -5.71 -3.95
CA ALA A 139 0.70 -6.72 -4.98
C ALA A 139 1.96 -7.03 -5.82
N GLY A 140 2.79 -6.02 -6.07
CA GLY A 140 4.01 -6.14 -6.88
C GLY A 140 5.23 -6.58 -6.08
N GLU A 141 6.30 -6.88 -6.83
CA GLU A 141 7.63 -7.09 -6.27
C GLU A 141 8.23 -5.76 -5.81
N ASN A 142 9.26 -5.81 -4.96
CA ASN A 142 10.06 -4.64 -4.58
C ASN A 142 9.25 -3.44 -4.03
N ALA A 143 8.17 -3.71 -3.30
CA ALA A 143 7.24 -2.70 -2.77
C ALA A 143 6.53 -1.85 -3.85
N THR A 144 6.26 -2.44 -5.01
CA THR A 144 5.54 -1.79 -6.11
C THR A 144 4.09 -2.27 -6.24
N GLY A 145 3.29 -1.55 -7.03
CA GLY A 145 1.90 -1.90 -7.32
C GLY A 145 0.92 -1.45 -6.23
N PRO A 146 -0.36 -1.82 -6.36
CA PRO A 146 -1.38 -1.41 -5.39
C PRO A 146 -1.16 -2.04 -4.02
N ILE A 147 -1.52 -1.29 -2.98
CA ILE A 147 -1.58 -1.79 -1.62
C ILE A 147 -2.74 -2.78 -1.53
N VAL A 148 -2.41 -4.02 -1.20
CA VAL A 148 -3.35 -5.10 -0.98
C VAL A 148 -3.98 -4.99 0.40
N GLU A 149 -3.17 -4.62 1.38
CA GLU A 149 -3.57 -4.55 2.78
C GLU A 149 -2.64 -3.62 3.56
N SER A 150 -3.22 -2.88 4.49
CA SER A 150 -2.49 -2.07 5.46
C SER A 150 -2.92 -2.51 6.85
N LEU A 151 -2.02 -3.17 7.56
CA LEU A 151 -2.25 -3.63 8.92
C LEU A 151 -1.83 -2.54 9.93
N PRO A 152 -2.53 -2.44 11.06
CA PRO A 152 -2.09 -1.59 12.16
C PRO A 152 -0.68 -1.98 12.63
N PRO A 153 0.01 -1.10 13.39
CA PRO A 153 1.32 -1.42 13.93
C PRO A 153 1.32 -2.80 14.57
N PRO A 154 2.29 -3.67 14.23
CA PRO A 154 2.39 -4.95 14.91
C PRO A 154 2.70 -4.69 16.39
N THR A 155 2.53 -5.69 17.26
CA THR A 155 2.82 -5.57 18.71
C THR A 155 4.29 -5.28 19.04
N ILE A 156 5.13 -5.07 18.03
CA ILE A 156 6.54 -4.70 18.11
C ILE A 156 6.65 -3.21 18.44
N ARG A 157 6.52 -2.91 19.73
CA ARG A 157 6.70 -1.56 20.28
C ARG A 157 7.79 -1.57 21.33
N ASN A 158 8.82 -0.74 21.14
CA ASN A 158 10.00 -0.70 22.01
C ASN A 158 10.62 -2.09 22.25
N ALA A 159 10.56 -2.97 21.25
CA ALA A 159 11.10 -4.31 21.34
C ALA A 159 12.64 -4.25 21.49
N PRO A 160 13.24 -5.00 22.42
CA PRO A 160 14.70 -5.06 22.53
C PRO A 160 15.32 -5.67 21.26
N ILE A 161 16.31 -5.00 20.69
CA ILE A 161 17.01 -5.44 19.47
C ILE A 161 17.88 -6.70 19.72
N ALA A 162 18.04 -7.16 20.97
CA ALA A 162 19.03 -8.18 21.34
C ALA A 162 18.89 -9.55 20.64
N GLN A 163 17.69 -9.94 20.22
CA GLN A 163 17.42 -11.32 19.77
C GLN A 163 17.13 -11.46 18.28
N ASP A 164 16.63 -10.41 17.62
CA ASP A 164 16.23 -10.48 16.22
C ASP A 164 17.43 -10.14 15.30
N PRO A 165 17.86 -11.05 14.41
CA PRO A 165 19.03 -10.83 13.56
C PRO A 165 18.83 -9.70 12.55
N VAL A 166 17.62 -9.48 12.04
CA VAL A 166 17.30 -8.37 11.13
C VAL A 166 17.46 -7.06 11.88
N GLN A 167 16.85 -6.95 13.05
CA GLN A 167 16.90 -5.73 13.86
C GLN A 167 18.33 -5.38 14.28
N ARG A 168 19.14 -6.39 14.65
CA ARG A 168 20.56 -6.18 14.97
C ARG A 168 21.34 -5.65 13.79
N LYS A 169 21.20 -6.29 12.63
CA LYS A 169 21.96 -5.89 11.45
C LYS A 169 21.54 -4.50 10.96
N LEU A 170 20.25 -4.24 10.97
CA LEU A 170 19.70 -2.95 10.60
C LEU A 170 20.16 -1.84 11.58
N ARG A 171 20.27 -2.13 12.88
CA ARG A 171 20.88 -1.20 13.84
C ARG A 171 22.32 -0.86 13.47
N GLU A 172 23.15 -1.83 13.07
CA GLU A 172 24.54 -1.60 12.67
C GLU A 172 24.65 -0.62 11.48
N MET A 173 23.67 -0.66 10.57
CA MET A 173 23.65 0.17 9.36
C MET A 173 23.04 1.56 9.59
N VAL A 174 21.99 1.63 10.42
CA VAL A 174 21.15 2.83 10.55
C VAL A 174 21.56 3.69 11.75
N CYS A 175 21.96 3.08 12.86
CA CYS A 175 22.35 3.83 14.04
C CYS A 175 23.76 4.37 13.92
N PRO A 176 24.00 5.65 14.29
CA PRO A 176 25.35 6.18 14.33
C PRO A 176 26.20 5.38 15.30
N ALA A 177 27.44 5.07 14.91
CA ALA A 177 28.42 4.49 15.81
C ALA A 177 28.57 5.43 17.03
N ASN A 178 28.29 4.90 18.23
CA ASN A 178 28.31 5.57 19.53
C ASN A 178 29.04 6.93 19.52
N GLY A 179 28.30 8.02 19.30
CA GLY A 179 28.80 9.39 19.47
C GLY A 179 29.19 10.18 18.21
N LYS A 180 29.08 9.64 16.98
CA LYS A 180 29.22 10.47 15.76
C LYS A 180 27.85 10.82 15.21
N GLY A 181 27.37 12.02 15.55
CA GLY A 181 26.16 12.60 14.95
C GLY A 181 26.22 12.57 13.42
N ALA A 182 25.07 12.35 12.79
CA ALA A 182 24.93 12.36 11.34
C ALA A 182 25.57 13.65 10.79
N ARG A 183 26.56 13.50 9.90
CA ARG A 183 27.30 14.63 9.37
C ARG A 183 26.36 15.46 8.51
N LYS A 184 26.16 16.71 8.93
CA LYS A 184 25.33 17.74 8.30
C LYS A 184 25.78 18.06 6.90
#